data_AF-A0A1Y4LKA6-F1
#
_entry.id   AF-A0A1Y4LKA6-F1
#
_cell.length_a   1.000
_cell.length_b   1.000
_cell.length_c   1.000
_cell.angle_alpha   90.00
_cell.angle_beta   90.00
_cell.angle_gamma   90.00
#
_symmetry.space_group_name_H-M   'P 1'
#
loop_
_entity.id
_entity.type
_entity.pdbx_description
1 polymer ?
#
loop_
_entity_poly.entity_id
_entity_poly.type
_entity_poly.pdbx_seq_one_letter_code
_entity_poly.pdbx_strand_id
1 'polypeptide(L)'
;MRDKLRSLLDPTLFRFILVGLVNTAVGYGVMFGLYNLAGLHTWGDTGYWISSAANYVVGSVVSFFLNKHFTFRNQEKGVKVVLRFVLNIAVCWALAYGIAKPVTVWLLAGTGWSQQVQGNLSMLAGSGIFVFLNYFGQRFFAFRSR
;
A
#
# COMPACT_ATOMS: atom_id res chain seq x y z
N MET A 1 -18.96 -23.07 -3.94
CA MET A 1 -18.22 -22.07 -3.12
C MET A 1 -16.98 -21.51 -3.84
N ARG A 2 -16.24 -22.30 -4.64
CA ARG A 2 -15.09 -21.81 -5.43
C ARG A 2 -15.45 -20.73 -6.48
N ASP A 3 -16.64 -20.80 -7.09
CA ASP A 3 -17.02 -19.85 -8.15
C ASP A 3 -17.34 -18.45 -7.64
N LYS A 4 -17.86 -18.34 -6.41
CA LYS A 4 -18.04 -17.04 -5.74
C LYS A 4 -16.69 -16.41 -5.38
N LEU A 5 -15.69 -17.20 -4.96
CA LEU A 5 -14.34 -16.66 -4.70
C LEU A 5 -13.66 -16.16 -5.98
N ARG A 6 -13.75 -16.90 -7.09
CA ARG A 6 -13.18 -16.47 -8.38
C ARG A 6 -13.82 -15.18 -8.91
N SER A 7 -15.15 -15.11 -8.94
CA SER A 7 -15.84 -13.90 -9.43
C SER A 7 -15.69 -12.69 -8.51
N LEU A 8 -15.39 -12.90 -7.23
CA LEU A 8 -15.16 -11.83 -6.26
C LEU A 8 -13.71 -11.40 -6.15
N LEU A 9 -12.75 -12.26 -6.48
CA LEU A 9 -11.33 -11.93 -6.51
C LEU A 9 -10.99 -11.20 -7.81
N ASP A 10 -11.43 -11.67 -8.98
CA ASP A 10 -10.97 -11.12 -10.26
C ASP A 10 -11.25 -9.61 -10.47
N PRO A 11 -12.47 -9.06 -10.29
CA PRO A 11 -12.71 -7.65 -10.58
C PRO A 11 -12.24 -6.74 -9.44
N THR A 12 -12.46 -7.13 -8.19
CA THR A 12 -12.18 -6.26 -7.03
C THR A 12 -10.70 -6.23 -6.69
N LEU A 13 -9.99 -7.36 -6.78
CA LEU A 13 -8.54 -7.40 -6.58
C LEU A 13 -7.82 -6.65 -7.71
N PHE A 14 -8.26 -6.83 -8.96
CA PHE A 14 -7.71 -6.08 -10.08
C PHE A 14 -7.89 -4.56 -9.89
N ARG A 15 -9.09 -4.11 -9.50
CA ARG A 15 -9.33 -2.70 -9.15
C ARG A 15 -8.43 -2.24 -8.01
N PHE A 16 -8.24 -3.06 -6.98
CA PHE A 16 -7.35 -2.73 -5.87
C PHE A 16 -5.89 -2.54 -6.32
N ILE A 17 -5.38 -3.45 -7.14
CA ILE A 17 -4.02 -3.36 -7.71
C ILE A 17 -3.91 -2.12 -8.60
N LEU A 18 -4.88 -1.88 -9.48
CA LEU A 18 -4.91 -0.71 -10.36
C LEU A 18 -4.93 0.59 -9.54
N VAL A 19 -5.73 0.65 -8.49
CA VAL A 19 -5.75 1.78 -7.55
C VAL A 19 -4.40 1.94 -6.86
N GLY A 20 -3.72 0.85 -6.50
CA GLY A 20 -2.36 0.87 -5.98
C GLY A 20 -1.34 1.46 -6.97
N LEU A 21 -1.44 1.12 -8.25
CA LEU A 21 -0.59 1.68 -9.31
C LEU A 21 -0.87 3.17 -9.53
N VAL A 22 -2.13 3.56 -9.63
CA VAL A 22 -2.54 4.98 -9.77
C VAL A 22 -2.09 5.79 -8.55
N ASN A 23 -2.29 5.26 -7.34
CA ASN A 23 -1.83 5.88 -6.11
C ASN A 23 -0.32 6.13 -6.13
N THR A 24 0.45 5.12 -6.52
CA THR A 24 1.91 5.23 -6.60
C THR A 24 2.33 6.25 -7.66
N ALA A 25 1.72 6.23 -8.84
CA ALA A 25 2.00 7.18 -9.91
C ALA A 25 1.66 8.63 -9.51
N VAL A 26 0.51 8.85 -8.88
CA VAL A 26 0.09 10.18 -8.40
C VAL A 26 0.98 10.65 -7.25
N GLY A 27 1.27 9.79 -6.28
CA GLY A 27 2.13 10.12 -5.14
C GLY A 27 3.54 10.50 -5.57
N TYR A 28 4.19 9.68 -6.40
CA TYR A 28 5.50 10.01 -6.97
C TYR A 28 5.43 11.20 -7.93
N GLY A 29 4.36 11.35 -8.72
CA GLY A 29 4.16 12.51 -9.58
C GLY A 29 4.12 13.82 -8.79
N VAL A 30 3.41 13.84 -7.65
CA VAL A 30 3.41 14.99 -6.73
C VAL A 30 4.77 15.16 -6.06
N MET A 31 5.42 14.09 -5.61
CA MET A 31 6.75 14.16 -5.00
C MET A 31 7.77 14.78 -5.94
N PHE A 32 7.93 14.23 -7.14
CA PHE A 32 8.89 14.72 -8.13
C PHE A 32 8.47 16.06 -8.72
N GLY A 33 7.18 16.32 -8.86
CA GLY A 33 6.65 17.63 -9.28
C GLY A 33 6.98 18.72 -8.27
N LEU A 34 6.74 18.48 -6.97
CA LEU A 34 7.10 19.43 -5.91
C LEU A 34 8.62 19.60 -5.84
N TYR A 35 9.37 18.50 -5.84
CA TYR A 35 10.82 18.54 -5.73
C TYR A 35 11.46 19.28 -6.91
N ASN A 36 11.07 18.98 -8.15
CA ASN A 36 11.71 19.55 -9.35
C ASN A 36 11.00 20.82 -9.86
N LEU A 37 9.67 20.78 -10.04
CA LEU A 37 8.91 21.86 -10.69
C LEU A 37 8.58 23.01 -9.74
N ALA A 38 8.30 22.72 -8.46
CA ALA A 38 8.04 23.76 -7.46
C ALA A 38 9.33 24.31 -6.83
N GLY A 39 10.50 23.89 -7.32
CA GLY A 39 11.79 24.39 -6.84
C GLY A 39 12.17 23.92 -5.43
N LEU A 40 11.44 22.96 -4.83
CA LEU A 40 11.76 22.51 -3.47
C LEU A 40 13.14 21.85 -3.39
N HIS A 41 13.70 21.34 -4.50
CA HIS A 41 15.09 20.90 -4.55
C HIS A 41 16.10 21.99 -4.10
N THR A 42 15.78 23.28 -4.27
CA THR A 42 16.67 24.38 -3.84
C THR A 42 16.62 24.62 -2.33
N TRP A 43 15.69 23.98 -1.62
CA TRP A 43 15.49 24.09 -0.17
C TRP A 43 16.27 23.01 0.60
N GLY A 44 17.12 22.23 -0.09
CA GLY A 44 17.93 21.17 0.51
C GLY A 44 17.07 20.08 1.16
N ASP A 45 17.43 19.70 2.39
CA ASP A 45 16.72 18.65 3.13
C ASP A 45 15.25 19.01 3.39
N THR A 46 14.94 20.28 3.66
CA THR A 46 13.56 20.72 3.92
C THR A 46 12.65 20.44 2.74
N GLY A 47 13.13 20.68 1.51
CA GLY A 47 12.37 20.39 0.30
C GLY A 47 12.16 18.90 0.04
N TYR A 48 13.14 18.07 0.38
CA TYR A 48 13.03 16.61 0.31
C TYR A 48 11.97 16.09 1.30
N TRP A 49 12.02 16.54 2.55
CA TRP A 49 11.04 16.15 3.58
C TRP A 49 9.62 16.59 3.21
N ILE A 50 9.44 17.81 2.72
CA ILE A 50 8.12 18.32 2.27
C ILE A 50 7.60 17.50 1.09
N SER A 51 8.44 17.24 0.09
CA SER A 51 8.04 16.47 -1.11
C SER A 51 7.67 15.03 -0.74
N SER A 52 8.43 14.41 0.16
CA SER A 52 8.14 13.07 0.68
C SER A 52 6.86 13.04 1.53
N ALA A 53 6.65 14.03 2.41
CA ALA A 53 5.42 14.15 3.17
C ALA A 53 4.19 14.31 2.25
N ALA A 54 4.31 15.13 1.21
CA ALA A 54 3.27 15.31 0.21
C ALA A 54 2.94 14.02 -0.54
N ASN A 55 3.95 13.21 -0.89
CA ASN A 55 3.75 11.87 -1.46
C ASN A 55 2.84 11.00 -0.57
N TYR A 56 3.20 10.86 0.71
CA TYR A 56 2.45 10.00 1.63
C TYR A 56 1.05 10.53 1.90
N VAL A 57 0.86 11.85 2.00
CA VAL A 57 -0.44 12.46 2.26
C VAL A 57 -1.35 12.33 1.04
N VAL A 58 -0.90 12.79 -0.14
CA VAL A 58 -1.71 12.74 -1.37
C VAL A 58 -1.99 11.29 -1.74
N GLY A 59 -0.98 10.43 -1.67
CA GLY A 59 -1.16 9.01 -1.94
C GLY A 59 -2.17 8.36 -1.00
N SER A 60 -2.07 8.60 0.31
CA SER A 60 -3.05 8.05 1.27
C SER A 60 -4.47 8.54 1.00
N VAL A 61 -4.65 9.82 0.65
CA VAL A 61 -5.96 10.39 0.31
C VAL A 61 -6.52 9.75 -0.95
N VAL A 62 -5.75 9.72 -2.03
CA VAL A 62 -6.15 9.13 -3.32
C VAL A 62 -6.48 7.65 -3.13
N SER A 63 -5.63 6.92 -2.42
CA SER A 63 -5.85 5.51 -2.09
C SER A 63 -7.14 5.31 -1.30
N PHE A 64 -7.44 6.15 -0.32
CA PHE A 64 -8.68 6.07 0.45
C PHE A 64 -9.91 6.31 -0.44
N PHE A 65 -9.92 7.38 -1.24
CA PHE A 65 -11.07 7.72 -2.08
C PHE A 65 -11.30 6.68 -3.18
N LEU A 66 -10.25 6.24 -3.85
CA LEU A 66 -10.34 5.21 -4.90
C LEU A 66 -10.75 3.87 -4.31
N ASN A 67 -10.15 3.42 -3.20
CA ASN A 67 -10.55 2.16 -2.60
C ASN A 67 -11.99 2.21 -2.07
N LYS A 68 -12.39 3.32 -1.47
CA LYS A 68 -13.75 3.51 -0.98
C LYS A 68 -14.78 3.49 -2.11
N HIS A 69 -14.61 4.32 -3.15
CA HIS A 69 -15.66 4.55 -4.16
C HIS A 69 -15.54 3.61 -5.36
N PHE A 70 -14.33 3.31 -5.81
CA PHE A 70 -14.09 2.53 -7.03
C PHE A 70 -13.88 1.03 -6.73
N THR A 71 -13.01 0.69 -5.77
CA THR A 71 -12.70 -0.71 -5.43
C THR A 71 -13.86 -1.37 -4.68
N PHE A 72 -14.22 -0.85 -3.51
CA PHE A 72 -15.18 -1.48 -2.60
C PHE A 72 -16.59 -0.87 -2.64
N ARG A 73 -16.76 0.29 -3.30
CA ARG A 73 -18.04 1.00 -3.44
C ARG A 73 -18.78 1.20 -2.10
N ASN A 74 -18.04 1.45 -1.02
CA ASN A 74 -18.59 1.62 0.32
C ASN A 74 -19.26 2.99 0.48
N GLN A 75 -20.53 3.00 0.90
CA GLN A 75 -21.34 4.20 1.13
C GLN A 75 -21.23 4.74 2.56
N GLU A 76 -20.53 4.04 3.47
CA GLU A 76 -20.37 4.47 4.86
C GLU A 76 -19.62 5.82 4.94
N LYS A 77 -20.22 6.81 5.61
CA LYS A 77 -19.65 8.15 5.79
C LYS A 77 -19.13 8.32 7.23
N GLY A 78 -18.09 9.13 7.38
CA GLY A 78 -17.56 9.55 8.69
C GLY A 78 -16.12 9.11 8.97
N VAL A 79 -15.55 9.70 10.03
CA VAL A 79 -14.15 9.53 10.46
C VAL A 79 -13.83 8.08 10.86
N LYS A 80 -14.83 7.31 11.33
CA LYS A 80 -14.66 5.91 11.71
C LYS A 80 -14.14 5.04 10.56
N VAL A 81 -14.59 5.28 9.33
CA VAL A 81 -14.13 4.53 8.14
C VAL A 81 -12.67 4.84 7.83
N VAL A 82 -12.28 6.11 7.96
CA VAL A 82 -10.89 6.55 7.78
C VAL A 82 -9.99 5.90 8.84
N LEU A 83 -10.39 5.91 10.11
CA LEU A 83 -9.64 5.28 11.19
C LEU A 83 -9.48 3.76 10.97
N ARG A 84 -10.53 3.05 10.57
CA ARG A 84 -10.43 1.62 10.24
C ARG A 84 -9.47 1.38 9.07
N PHE A 85 -9.49 2.23 8.05
CA PHE A 85 -8.57 2.14 6.91
C PHE A 85 -7.11 2.34 7.32
N VAL A 86 -6.82 3.38 8.09
CA VAL A 86 -5.46 3.66 8.58
C VAL A 86 -4.97 2.53 9.49
N LEU A 87 -5.81 2.08 10.44
CA LEU A 87 -5.49 0.95 11.31
C LEU A 87 -5.24 -0.32 10.51
N ASN A 88 -6.05 -0.58 9.47
CA ASN A 88 -5.86 -1.74 8.61
C ASN A 88 -4.52 -1.69 7.88
N ILE A 89 -4.15 -0.56 7.30
CA ILE A 89 -2.83 -0.38 6.66
C ILE A 89 -1.70 -0.62 7.66
N ALA A 90 -1.78 -0.01 8.84
CA ALA A 90 -0.75 -0.15 9.87
C ALA A 90 -0.56 -1.61 10.31
N VAL A 91 -1.66 -2.32 10.59
CA VAL A 91 -1.62 -3.74 11.00
C VAL A 91 -1.11 -4.62 9.87
N CYS A 92 -1.60 -4.44 8.64
CA CYS A 92 -1.14 -5.21 7.49
C CYS A 92 0.35 -4.96 7.21
N TRP A 93 0.82 -3.72 7.35
CA TRP A 93 2.23 -3.38 7.17
C TRP A 93 3.10 -4.06 8.24
N ALA A 94 2.72 -3.96 9.51
CA ALA A 94 3.45 -4.57 10.61
C ALA A 94 3.52 -6.10 10.46
N LEU A 95 2.42 -6.76 10.10
CA LEU A 95 2.37 -8.20 9.86
C LEU A 95 3.19 -8.59 8.62
N ALA A 96 3.01 -7.89 7.50
CA ALA A 96 3.67 -8.26 6.25
C ALA A 96 5.19 -8.14 6.34
N TYR A 97 5.70 -6.99 6.78
CA TYR A 97 7.14 -6.78 6.89
C TYR A 97 7.75 -7.49 8.11
N GLY A 98 6.98 -7.65 9.19
CA GLY A 98 7.38 -8.41 10.38
C GLY A 98 7.54 -9.91 10.11
N ILE A 99 6.70 -10.49 9.23
CA ILE A 99 6.79 -11.90 8.83
C ILE A 99 7.77 -12.09 7.67
N ALA A 100 7.81 -11.17 6.70
CA ALA A 100 8.66 -11.32 5.53
C ALA A 100 10.15 -11.40 5.88
N LYS A 101 10.64 -10.56 6.80
CA LYS A 101 12.06 -10.59 7.18
C LYS A 101 12.53 -11.95 7.71
N PRO A 102 11.93 -12.54 8.77
CA PRO A 102 12.36 -13.83 9.29
C PRO A 102 12.14 -14.97 8.29
N VAL A 103 11.01 -14.97 7.56
CA VAL A 103 10.71 -16.02 6.59
C VAL A 103 11.70 -16.02 5.44
N THR A 104 12.03 -14.86 4.88
CA THR A 104 12.98 -14.78 3.76
C THR A 104 14.41 -15.11 4.18
N VAL A 105 14.83 -14.68 5.38
CA VAL A 105 16.14 -15.07 5.93
C VAL A 105 16.20 -16.57 6.20
N TRP A 106 15.14 -17.18 6.72
CA TRP A 106 15.09 -18.63 6.94
C TRP A 106 15.11 -19.42 5.62
N LEU A 107 14.35 -18.98 4.61
CA LEU A 107 14.31 -19.62 3.29
C LEU A 107 15.63 -19.50 2.52
N LEU A 108 16.36 -18.39 2.70
CA LEU A 108 17.62 -18.12 2.03
C LEU A 108 18.84 -18.49 2.88
N ALA A 109 18.63 -19.01 4.09
CA ALA A 109 19.70 -19.53 4.93
C ALA A 109 20.39 -20.70 4.20
N GLY A 110 21.70 -20.59 4.00
CA GLY A 110 22.51 -21.64 3.37
C GLY A 110 22.53 -21.64 1.83
N THR A 111 21.84 -20.71 1.16
CA THR A 111 21.87 -20.62 -0.32
C THR A 111 23.08 -19.86 -0.87
N GLY A 112 23.84 -19.18 0.00
CA GLY A 112 25.03 -18.39 -0.39
C GLY A 112 24.73 -17.00 -0.99
N TRP A 113 23.46 -16.57 -0.97
CA TRP A 113 23.03 -15.29 -1.54
C TRP A 113 23.49 -14.11 -0.68
N SER A 114 23.91 -13.01 -1.30
CA SER A 114 24.36 -11.82 -0.56
C SER A 114 23.25 -11.19 0.27
N GLN A 115 23.60 -10.52 1.37
CA GLN A 115 22.63 -9.86 2.24
C GLN A 115 21.75 -8.85 1.49
N GLN A 116 22.28 -8.19 0.46
CA GLN A 116 21.52 -7.27 -0.37
C GLN A 116 20.41 -7.97 -1.15
N VAL A 117 20.70 -9.12 -1.75
CA VAL A 117 19.68 -9.87 -2.50
C VAL A 117 18.64 -10.47 -1.56
N GLN A 118 19.05 -10.97 -0.38
CA GLN A 118 18.11 -11.43 0.65
C GLN A 118 17.19 -10.30 1.13
N GLY A 119 17.73 -9.09 1.32
CA GLY A 119 16.98 -7.90 1.67
C GLY A 119 15.95 -7.52 0.60
N ASN A 120 16.35 -7.47 -0.67
CA ASN A 120 15.46 -7.16 -1.79
C ASN A 120 14.33 -8.20 -1.92
N LEU A 121 14.65 -9.49 -1.80
CA LEU A 121 13.64 -10.56 -1.82
C LEU A 121 12.68 -10.45 -0.65
N SER A 122 13.18 -10.05 0.53
CA SER A 122 12.32 -9.84 1.70
C SER A 122 11.39 -8.65 1.53
N MET A 123 11.87 -7.55 0.95
CA MET A 123 11.03 -6.40 0.61
C MET A 123 9.97 -6.76 -0.44
N LEU A 124 10.31 -7.60 -1.43
CA LEU A 124 9.38 -8.04 -2.46
C LEU A 124 8.33 -9.03 -1.91
N ALA A 125 8.75 -9.99 -1.08
CA ALA A 125 7.83 -10.88 -0.38
C ALA A 125 6.91 -10.11 0.57
N GLY A 126 7.47 -9.17 1.34
CA GLY A 126 6.74 -8.29 2.24
C GLY A 126 5.72 -7.42 1.52
N SER A 127 6.07 -6.84 0.37
CA SER A 127 5.13 -6.05 -0.42
C SER A 127 4.00 -6.90 -1.01
N GLY A 128 4.29 -8.11 -1.49
CA GLY A 128 3.27 -9.05 -1.97
C GLY A 128 2.30 -9.48 -0.86
N ILE A 129 2.82 -9.87 0.30
CA ILE A 129 2.01 -10.22 1.48
C ILE A 129 1.19 -9.01 1.93
N PHE A 130 1.79 -7.82 1.94
CA PHE A 130 1.10 -6.59 2.30
C PHE A 130 -0.08 -6.33 1.37
N VAL A 131 0.09 -6.39 0.05
CA VAL A 131 -1.00 -6.17 -0.91
C VAL A 131 -2.15 -7.14 -0.66
N PHE A 132 -1.85 -8.42 -0.43
CA PHE A 132 -2.86 -9.44 -0.16
C PHE A 132 -3.58 -9.20 1.17
N LEU A 133 -2.86 -9.06 2.28
CA LEU A 133 -3.42 -8.78 3.60
C LEU A 133 -4.22 -7.48 3.59
N ASN A 134 -3.69 -6.44 2.94
CA ASN A 134 -4.31 -5.13 2.90
C ASN A 134 -5.60 -5.16 2.08
N TYR A 135 -5.64 -5.88 0.96
CA TYR A 135 -6.87 -6.11 0.21
C TYR A 135 -7.96 -6.75 1.07
N PHE A 136 -7.66 -7.86 1.75
CA PHE A 136 -8.64 -8.56 2.57
C PHE A 136 -9.07 -7.75 3.79
N GLY A 137 -8.13 -7.10 4.45
CA GLY A 137 -8.40 -6.24 5.58
C GLY A 137 -9.25 -5.03 5.18
N GLN A 138 -8.96 -4.41 4.04
CA GLN A 138 -9.79 -3.32 3.54
C GLN A 138 -11.19 -3.80 3.18
N ARG A 139 -11.31 -4.97 2.56
CA ARG A 139 -12.59 -5.56 2.16
C ARG A 139 -13.48 -5.95 3.34
N PHE A 140 -12.91 -6.64 4.33
CA PHE A 140 -13.67 -7.27 5.42
C PHE A 140 -13.71 -6.45 6.71
N PHE A 141 -12.81 -5.48 6.87
CA PHE A 141 -12.73 -4.66 8.08
C PHE A 141 -12.91 -3.17 7.77
N ALA A 142 -12.09 -2.59 6.88
CA ALA A 142 -12.11 -1.14 6.66
C ALA A 142 -13.37 -0.64 5.94
N PHE A 143 -13.80 -1.37 4.91
CA PHE A 143 -14.93 -1.02 4.05
C PHE A 143 -16.04 -2.08 4.10
N ARG A 144 -16.16 -2.77 5.23
CA ARG A 144 -17.22 -3.75 5.44
C ARG A 144 -18.58 -3.06 5.31
N SER A 145 -19.35 -3.41 4.27
CA SER A 145 -20.74 -2.99 4.18
C SER A 145 -21.48 -3.56 5.38
N ARG A 146 -22.04 -2.67 6.20
CA ARG A 146 -23.16 -3.06 7.06
C ARG A 146 -24.43 -3.16 6.23
#